data_AF-A0AAW8V9U9-F1
#
_entry.id   AF-A0AAW8V9U9-F1
#
_cell.length_a   1.000
_cell.length_b   1.000
_cell.length_c   1.000
_cell.angle_alpha   90.00
_cell.angle_beta   90.00
_cell.angle_gamma   90.00
#
_symmetry.space_group_name_H-M   'P 1'
#
loop_
_entity.id
_entity.type
_entity.pdbx_description
1 polymer ?
#
loop_
_entity_poly.entity_id
_entity_poly.type
_entity_poly.pdbx_seq_one_letter_code
_entity_poly.pdbx_strand_id
1 'polypeptide(L)'
;MAQVDIRCPKCGSSNLKVRTSERMTMHSSKTLLFCHNCNACKIEVMSEITQVATANYEINEAAMRVNKPLDQTDTRQIEIETET
;
A
#
# COMPACT_ATOMS: atom_id res chain seq x y z
N MET A 1 3.40 4.32 -4.24
CA MET A 1 2.49 5.46 -4.01
C MET A 1 2.07 5.42 -2.55
N ALA A 2 2.46 6.41 -1.74
CA ALA A 2 2.02 6.50 -0.34
C ALA A 2 0.62 7.14 -0.31
N GLN A 3 -0.34 6.52 0.37
CA GLN A 3 -1.70 7.02 0.51
C GLN A 3 -1.95 7.33 1.99
N VAL A 4 -2.25 8.59 2.30
CA VAL A 4 -2.62 9.04 3.65
C VAL A 4 -4.09 9.42 3.61
N ASP A 5 -4.92 8.82 4.46
CA ASP A 5 -6.35 9.04 4.46
C ASP A 5 -6.70 10.28 5.31
N ILE A 6 -6.87 11.42 4.64
CA ILE A 6 -7.18 12.71 5.27
C ILE A 6 -8.59 13.11 4.85
N ARG A 7 -9.47 13.39 5.82
CA ARG A 7 -10.85 13.84 5.58
C ARG A 7 -10.99 15.33 5.84
N CYS A 8 -11.85 15.99 5.07
CA CYS A 8 -12.20 17.37 5.30
C CYS A 8 -12.94 17.54 6.65
N PRO A 9 -12.44 18.35 7.59
CA PRO A 9 -13.08 18.53 8.89
C PRO A 9 -14.45 19.25 8.81
N LYS A 10 -14.73 19.96 7.72
CA LYS A 10 -16.02 20.65 7.51
C LYS A 10 -17.11 19.75 6.93
N CYS A 11 -16.81 18.98 5.90
CA CYS A 11 -17.81 18.24 5.13
C CYS A 11 -17.59 16.72 5.10
N GLY A 12 -16.56 16.21 5.78
CA GLY A 12 -16.23 14.79 5.85
C GLY A 12 -15.71 14.16 4.56
N SER A 13 -15.68 14.91 3.44
CA SER A 13 -15.23 14.40 2.14
C SER A 13 -13.75 14.03 2.15
N SER A 14 -13.41 12.90 1.52
CA SER A 14 -12.03 12.48 1.21
C SER A 14 -11.48 13.12 -0.07
N ASN A 15 -12.28 13.93 -0.78
CA ASN A 15 -11.87 14.59 -2.02
C ASN A 15 -11.06 15.87 -1.71
N LEU A 16 -9.84 15.65 -1.22
CA LEU A 16 -8.83 16.68 -0.98
C LEU A 16 -7.83 16.69 -2.14
N LYS A 17 -7.48 17.87 -2.62
CA LYS A 17 -6.45 18.06 -3.65
C LYS A 17 -5.27 18.83 -3.08
N VAL A 18 -4.07 18.33 -3.35
CA VAL A 18 -2.81 19.03 -3.05
C VAL A 18 -2.67 20.19 -4.02
N ARG A 19 -2.48 21.41 -3.49
CA ARG A 19 -2.13 22.58 -4.30
C ARG A 19 -0.61 22.76 -4.38
N THR A 20 0.06 22.60 -3.25
CA THR A 20 1.51 22.81 -3.12
C THR A 20 2.04 21.90 -2.03
N SER A 21 3.19 21.29 -2.28
CA SER A 21 3.97 20.55 -1.30
C SER A 21 5.37 21.13 -1.28
N GLU A 22 5.85 21.48 -0.10
CA GLU A 22 7.21 21.94 0.11
C GLU A 22 7.97 20.87 0.89
N ARG A 23 9.16 20.52 0.39
CA ARG A 23 10.09 19.68 1.15
C ARG A 23 10.80 20.58 2.15
N MET A 24 10.51 20.42 3.43
CA MET A 24 11.15 21.22 4.48
C MET A 24 12.51 20.63 4.86
N THR A 25 12.60 19.31 5.05
CA THR A 25 13.85 18.61 5.38
C THR A 25 13.94 17.26 4.68
N MET A 26 14.91 16.42 5.06
CA MET A 26 15.00 15.02 4.62
C MET A 26 13.80 14.17 5.03
N HIS A 27 13.24 14.42 6.22
CA HIS A 27 12.20 13.57 6.83
C HIS A 27 10.88 14.30 7.05
N SER A 28 10.78 15.57 6.69
CA SER A 28 9.55 16.34 6.85
C SER A 28 9.09 17.00 5.56
N SER A 29 7.77 17.04 5.39
CA SER A 29 7.11 17.71 4.28
C SER A 29 5.93 18.53 4.79
N LYS A 30 5.67 19.65 4.10
CA LYS A 30 4.53 20.51 4.36
C LYS A 30 3.67 20.58 3.12
N THR A 31 2.38 20.31 3.28
CA THR A 31 1.45 20.20 2.17
C THR A 31 0.24 21.09 2.42
N LEU A 32 -0.14 21.87 1.41
CA LEU A 32 -1.38 22.63 1.39
C LEU A 32 -2.43 21.89 0.58
N LEU A 33 -3.51 21.52 1.26
CA LEU A 33 -4.66 20.82 0.72
C LEU A 33 -5.86 21.77 0.66
N PHE A 34 -6.70 21.57 -0.36
CA PHE A 34 -8.01 22.19 -0.43
C PHE A 34 -9.07 21.12 -0.62
N CYS A 35 -10.20 21.27 0.07
CA CYS A 35 -11.34 20.40 -0.15
C CYS A 35 -12.09 20.84 -1.39
N HIS A 36 -12.15 19.97 -2.40
CA HIS A 36 -12.84 20.28 -3.64
C HIS A 36 -14.36 20.16 -3.53
N ASN A 37 -14.85 19.45 -2.50
CA ASN A 37 -16.29 19.28 -2.27
C ASN A 37 -16.92 20.55 -1.69
N CYS A 38 -16.40 21.07 -0.58
CA CYS A 38 -17.01 22.24 0.08
C CYS A 38 -16.36 23.57 -0.30
N ASN A 39 -15.17 23.58 -0.92
CA ASN A 39 -14.37 24.76 -1.29
C ASN A 39 -14.04 25.77 -0.16
N ALA A 40 -14.59 25.58 1.03
CA ALA A 40 -14.46 26.46 2.19
C ALA A 40 -13.44 25.97 3.22
N CYS A 41 -12.62 24.96 2.87
CA CYS A 41 -11.63 24.36 3.75
C CYS A 41 -10.28 24.29 3.06
N LYS A 42 -9.33 25.05 3.62
CA LYS A 42 -7.89 24.97 3.35
C LYS A 42 -7.26 24.26 4.54
N ILE A 43 -6.47 23.23 4.28
CA ILE A 43 -5.83 22.40 5.30
C ILE A 43 -4.33 22.46 5.08
N GLU A 44 -3.59 22.73 6.13
CA GLU A 44 -2.13 22.65 6.14
C GLU A 44 -1.72 21.39 6.89
N VAL A 45 -0.93 20.54 6.24
CA VAL A 45 -0.49 19.25 6.79
C VAL A 45 1.03 19.25 6.85
N MET A 46 1.55 19.08 8.06
CA MET A 46 2.95 18.75 8.29
C MET A 46 3.06 17.25 8.48
N SER A 47 3.92 16.62 7.68
CA SER A 47 4.18 15.18 7.76
C SER A 47 5.63 15.00 8.19
N GLU A 48 5.87 14.10 9.13
CA GLU A 48 7.20 13.74 9.59
C GLU A 48 7.37 12.22 9.55
N ILE A 49 8.49 11.78 9.00
CA ILE A 49 8.90 10.37 9.02
C ILE A 49 9.53 10.10 10.39
N THR A 50 8.78 9.43 11.28
CA THR A 50 9.24 9.13 12.64
C THR A 50 10.17 7.93 12.70
N GLN A 51 10.01 6.97 11.79
CA GLN A 51 10.84 5.76 11.72
C GLN A 51 11.01 5.33 10.28
N VAL A 52 12.23 4.93 9.93
CA VAL A 52 12.55 4.27 8.66
C VAL A 52 13.04 2.87 9.00
N ALA A 53 12.36 1.86 8.47
CA ALA A 53 12.79 0.48 8.55
C ALA A 53 12.89 -0.07 7.12
N THR A 54 13.98 -0.78 6.84
CA THR A 54 14.09 -1.55 5.61
C THR A 54 13.29 -2.83 5.80
N ALA A 55 12.26 -3.05 4.98
CA ALA A 55 11.59 -4.33 4.95
C ALA A 55 12.56 -5.38 4.40
N ASN A 56 13.10 -6.23 5.28
CA ASN A 56 13.77 -7.44 4.84
C ASN A 56 12.67 -8.41 4.39
N TYR A 57 12.45 -8.48 3.07
CA TYR A 57 11.73 -9.61 2.49
C TYR A 57 12.65 -10.83 2.56
N GLU A 58 12.64 -11.52 3.70
CA GLU A 58 13.12 -12.88 3.74
C GLU A 58 12.13 -13.73 2.95
N ILE A 59 12.60 -14.29 1.85
CA ILE A 59 11.84 -15.25 1.06
C ILE A 59 11.51 -16.40 2.00
N ASN A 60 10.22 -16.62 2.28
CA ASN A 60 9.79 -17.79 3.01
C ASN A 60 10.03 -19.02 2.12
N GLU A 61 11.18 -19.69 2.31
CA GLU A 61 11.54 -20.88 1.55
C GLU A 61 10.46 -21.96 1.65
N ALA A 62 9.73 -22.06 2.77
CA ALA A 62 8.66 -23.03 2.93
C ALA A 62 7.48 -22.71 1.99
N ALA A 63 7.14 -21.43 1.80
CA ALA A 63 6.10 -21.02 0.85
C ALA A 63 6.55 -21.22 -0.62
N MET A 64 7.83 -21.02 -0.92
CA MET A 64 8.41 -21.29 -2.25
C MET A 64 8.44 -22.80 -2.57
N ARG A 65 8.56 -23.67 -1.56
CA ARG A 65 8.52 -25.14 -1.73
C ARG A 65 7.12 -25.69 -2.02
N VAL A 66 6.05 -24.96 -1.69
CA VAL A 66 4.66 -25.41 -1.93
C VAL A 66 4.29 -25.29 -3.42
N ASN A 67 4.95 -24.39 -4.17
CA ASN A 67 4.90 -24.41 -5.63
C ASN A 67 5.82 -25.50 -6.16
N LYS A 68 5.41 -26.77 -6.03
CA LYS A 68 5.96 -27.82 -6.89
C LYS A 68 5.79 -27.37 -8.34
N PRO A 69 6.85 -27.41 -9.18
CA PRO A 69 6.68 -27.25 -10.62
C PRO A 69 5.61 -28.21 -11.10
N LEU A 70 4.70 -27.77 -11.98
CA LEU A 70 3.66 -28.61 -12.59
C LEU A 70 4.21 -29.89 -13.25
N ASP A 71 5.52 -29.92 -13.53
CA ASP A 71 6.27 -31.03 -14.15
C ASP A 71 6.81 -32.08 -13.16
N GLN A 72 6.60 -31.91 -11.85
CA GLN A 72 6.91 -32.96 -10.87
C GLN A 72 5.64 -33.70 -10.46
N THR A 73 5.11 -34.48 -11.41
CA THR A 73 4.16 -35.56 -11.12
C THR A 73 4.78 -36.46 -10.05
N ASP A 74 4.09 -36.60 -8.92
CA ASP A 74 4.53 -37.51 -7.85
C ASP A 74 4.50 -38.93 -8.42
N THR A 75 5.63 -39.64 -8.40
CA THR A 75 5.71 -41.03 -8.91
C THR A 75 4.83 -42.00 -8.12
N ARG A 76 4.26 -41.56 -6.99
CA ARG A 76 3.27 -42.30 -6.20
C ARG A 76 1.83 -41.92 -6.52
N GLN A 77 1.59 -41.02 -7.47
CA GLN A 77 0.26 -40.70 -7.94
C GLN A 77 -0.24 -41.87 -8.79
N ILE A 78 -1.05 -42.72 -8.18
CA ILE A 78 -1.74 -43.83 -8.84
C ILE A 78 -2.92 -43.20 -9.58
N GLU A 79 -2.96 -43.33 -10.90
CA GLU A 79 -4.15 -42.92 -11.69
C GLU A 79 -5.34 -43.76 -11.22
N ILE A 80 -6.43 -43.08 -10.86
CA ILE A 80 -7.68 -43.74 -10.50
C ILE A 80 -8.30 -44.17 -11.83
N GLU A 81 -8.37 -45.48 -12.08
CA GLU A 81 -9.05 -46.03 -13.25
C GLU A 81 -10.50 -45.53 -13.27
N THR A 82 -10.85 -44.71 -14.26
CA THR A 82 -12.24 -44.34 -14.52
C THR A 82 -12.86 -45.43 -15.37
N GLU A 83 -13.81 -46.16 -14.79
CA GLU A 83 -14.63 -47.16 -15.48
C GLU A 83 -15.32 -46.54 -16.71
N THR A 84 -15.06 -47.11 -17.89
CA THR A 84 -15.67 -46.78 -19.18
C THR A 84 -17.10 -47.29 -19.32
#